data_AF-A0A931K500-F1
#
_entry.id   AF-A0A931K500-F1
#
_cell.length_a   1.000
_cell.length_b   1.000
_cell.length_c   1.000
_cell.angle_alpha   90.00
_cell.angle_beta   90.00
_cell.angle_gamma   90.00
#
_symmetry.space_group_name_H-M   'P 1'
#
loop_
_entity.id
_entity.type
_entity.pdbx_description
1 polymer ?
#
loop_
_entity_poly.entity_id
_entity_poly.type
_entity_poly.pdbx_seq_one_letter_code
_entity_poly.pdbx_strand_id
1 'polypeptide(L)'
;MSHGLSYTPEYRAWQQMVRRCHNPEHPAYANYGGRGILVCDKWRDDVTAFVADMGERPSPAHELDRIDNDKGYFPGNVRWTDRVTNSRNRRSNRVLEIDGFSQPLTAWAEEYGVKRNTISKRLAAGWSPEDAVKTPARAKQPNGEAKPTTHDCADCGCSGVTGTLCKSCENKRRWREGMYR
;
A
#
# COMPACT_ATOMS: atom_id res chain seq x y z
N MET A 1 16.27 27.17 -26.75
CA MET A 1 14.91 27.76 -26.64
C MET A 1 14.29 27.24 -25.36
N SER A 2 14.16 28.09 -24.34
CA SER A 2 13.54 27.74 -23.07
C SER A 2 12.02 27.86 -23.22
N HIS A 3 11.35 26.75 -23.53
CA HIS A 3 9.90 26.71 -23.59
C HIS A 3 9.35 27.00 -22.18
N GLY A 4 8.40 27.93 -22.05
CA GLY A 4 7.78 28.37 -20.79
C GLY A 4 7.04 27.28 -19.98
N LEU A 5 7.22 26.01 -20.34
CA LEU A 5 6.67 24.83 -19.67
C LEU A 5 7.60 24.25 -18.59
N SER A 6 8.86 24.69 -18.50
CA SER A 6 9.90 24.08 -17.64
C SER A 6 9.56 24.01 -16.14
N TYR A 7 8.50 24.68 -15.68
CA TYR A 7 8.04 24.66 -14.30
C TYR A 7 6.65 24.03 -14.09
N THR A 8 5.99 23.53 -15.14
CA THR A 8 4.65 22.95 -14.96
C THR A 8 4.73 21.52 -14.39
N PRO A 9 3.68 21.07 -13.67
CA PRO A 9 3.62 19.70 -13.19
C PRO A 9 3.67 18.64 -14.30
N GLU A 10 3.12 18.95 -15.48
CA GLU A 10 3.11 18.09 -16.65
C GLU A 10 4.52 17.92 -17.21
N TYR A 11 5.29 19.01 -17.32
CA TYR A 11 6.70 18.96 -17.71
C TYR A 11 7.52 18.10 -16.75
N ARG A 12 7.30 18.26 -15.43
CA ARG A 12 7.99 17.44 -14.43
C ARG A 12 7.62 15.96 -14.55
N ALA A 13 6.35 15.65 -14.77
CA ALA A 13 5.90 14.27 -14.97
C ALA A 13 6.51 13.65 -16.24
N TRP A 14 6.49 14.40 -17.35
CA TRP A 14 7.13 14.02 -18.60
C TRP A 14 8.63 13.80 -18.45
N GLN A 15 9.35 14.74 -17.83
CA GLN A 15 10.79 14.65 -17.63
C GLN A 15 11.15 13.41 -16.80
N GLN A 16 10.44 13.16 -15.70
CA GLN A 16 10.65 11.96 -14.88
C GLN A 16 10.29 10.68 -15.64
N MET A 17 9.24 10.72 -16.48
CA MET A 17 8.87 9.62 -17.38
C MET A 17 9.99 9.28 -18.37
N VAL A 18 10.58 10.27 -19.04
CA VAL A 18 11.68 10.06 -19.99
C VAL A 18 12.92 9.55 -19.28
N ARG A 19 13.30 10.17 -18.14
CA ARG A 19 14.50 9.79 -17.37
C ARG A 19 14.45 8.34 -16.89
N ARG A 20 13.34 7.89 -16.30
CA ARG A 20 13.24 6.49 -15.82
C ARG A 20 13.28 5.46 -16.97
N CYS A 21 12.87 5.82 -18.18
CA CYS A 21 12.85 4.90 -19.33
C CYS A 21 14.16 4.89 -20.13
N HIS A 22 14.87 6.01 -20.20
CA HIS A 22 16.00 6.17 -21.13
C HIS A 22 17.34 6.52 -20.50
N ASN A 23 17.41 6.79 -19.18
CA ASN A 23 18.68 7.01 -18.49
C ASN A 23 19.06 5.78 -17.63
N PRO A 24 20.06 4.97 -18.05
CA PRO A 24 20.55 3.81 -17.30
C PRO A 24 21.04 4.11 -15.88
N GLU A 25 21.51 5.33 -15.62
CA GLU A 25 21.98 5.76 -14.30
C GLU A 25 20.83 6.15 -13.36
N HIS A 26 19.62 6.29 -13.89
CA HIS A 26 18.47 6.65 -13.07
C HIS A 26 18.12 5.51 -12.11
N PRO A 27 17.90 5.75 -10.80
CA PRO A 27 17.65 4.69 -9.82
C PRO A 27 16.46 3.77 -10.15
N ALA A 28 15.45 4.30 -10.85
CA ALA A 28 14.31 3.53 -11.31
C ALA A 28 14.53 2.77 -12.63
N TYR A 29 15.64 2.95 -13.34
CA TYR A 29 15.81 2.43 -14.71
C TYR A 29 15.58 0.92 -14.82
N ALA A 30 16.11 0.13 -13.88
CA ALA A 30 15.92 -1.32 -13.84
C ALA A 30 14.43 -1.75 -13.80
N ASN A 31 13.54 -0.90 -13.28
CA ASN A 31 12.10 -1.17 -13.21
C ASN A 31 11.33 -0.69 -14.45
N TYR A 32 11.97 0.08 -15.33
CA TYR A 32 11.39 0.75 -16.50
C TYR A 32 12.21 0.43 -17.74
N GLY A 33 13.19 1.28 -18.10
CA GLY A 33 14.00 1.11 -19.31
C GLY A 33 14.71 -0.24 -19.39
N GLY A 34 15.25 -0.72 -18.26
CA GLY A 34 15.88 -2.05 -18.17
C GLY A 34 14.93 -3.23 -18.43
N ARG A 35 13.62 -2.98 -18.46
CA ARG A 35 12.57 -3.95 -18.80
C ARG A 35 12.01 -3.77 -20.21
N GLY A 36 12.58 -2.86 -21.01
CA GLY A 36 12.06 -2.52 -22.33
C GLY A 36 10.83 -1.61 -22.32
N ILE A 37 10.50 -0.98 -21.17
CA ILE A 37 9.45 0.03 -21.12
C ILE A 37 10.02 1.35 -21.61
N LEU A 38 9.55 1.77 -22.79
CA LEU A 38 9.99 2.98 -23.48
C LEU A 38 8.86 4.01 -23.59
N VAL A 39 9.25 5.24 -23.91
CA VAL A 39 8.34 6.32 -24.32
C VAL A 39 8.23 6.30 -25.84
N CYS A 40 7.01 6.45 -26.37
CA CYS A 40 6.83 6.58 -27.82
C CYS A 40 7.60 7.78 -28.38
N ASP A 41 8.07 7.66 -29.62
CA ASP A 41 8.97 8.65 -30.22
C ASP A 41 8.36 10.05 -30.23
N LYS A 42 7.04 10.15 -30.48
CA LYS A 42 6.28 11.41 -30.44
C LYS A 42 6.47 12.15 -29.11
N TRP A 43 6.43 11.43 -27.99
CA TRP A 43 6.54 12.05 -26.66
C TRP A 43 7.97 12.14 -26.15
N ARG A 44 8.87 11.28 -26.63
CA ARG A 44 10.23 11.15 -26.09
C ARG A 44 10.99 12.47 -26.11
N ASP A 45 10.92 13.18 -27.24
CA ASP A 45 11.69 14.40 -27.48
C ASP A 45 10.82 15.67 -27.60
N ASP A 46 9.50 15.52 -27.47
CA ASP A 46 8.54 16.63 -27.56
C ASP A 46 7.54 16.62 -26.40
N VAL A 47 7.78 17.50 -25.41
CA VAL A 47 6.87 17.69 -24.27
C VAL A 47 5.55 18.34 -24.67
N THR A 48 5.53 19.16 -25.72
CA THR A 48 4.30 19.81 -26.20
C THR A 48 3.36 18.75 -26.77
N ALA A 49 3.90 17.77 -27.51
CA ALA A 49 3.14 16.63 -27.99
C ALA A 49 2.57 15.77 -26.84
N PHE A 50 3.34 15.57 -25.76
CA PHE A 50 2.84 14.92 -24.55
C PHE A 50 1.69 15.70 -23.90
N VAL A 51 1.86 17.01 -23.69
CA VAL A 51 0.83 17.86 -23.07
C VAL A 51 -0.42 17.95 -23.94
N ALA A 52 -0.28 18.02 -25.26
CA ALA A 52 -1.40 18.04 -26.19
C ALA A 52 -2.25 16.77 -26.14
N ASP A 53 -1.61 15.59 -26.01
CA ASP A 53 -2.31 14.31 -25.93
C ASP A 53 -2.89 14.04 -24.52
N MET A 54 -2.20 14.45 -23.46
CA MET A 54 -2.57 14.16 -22.07
C MET A 54 -3.49 15.21 -21.45
N GLY A 55 -3.46 16.45 -21.95
CA GLY A 55 -4.07 17.60 -21.32
C GLY A 55 -3.40 18.01 -20.00
N GLU A 56 -3.97 19.05 -19.39
CA GLU A 56 -3.53 19.54 -18.07
C GLU A 56 -3.73 18.48 -17.00
N ARG A 57 -2.82 18.44 -16.02
CA ARG A 57 -2.98 17.57 -14.86
C ARG A 57 -4.19 18.05 -14.04
N PRO A 58 -5.23 17.21 -13.85
CA PRO A 58 -6.49 17.67 -13.26
C PRO A 58 -6.38 18.25 -11.85
N SER A 59 -5.44 17.75 -11.05
CA SER A 59 -5.15 18.33 -9.73
C SER A 59 -3.75 17.93 -9.21
N PRO A 60 -3.24 18.59 -8.16
CA PRO A 60 -1.99 18.19 -7.49
C PRO A 60 -1.99 16.76 -6.93
N ALA A 61 -3.16 16.18 -6.71
CA ALA A 61 -3.30 14.80 -6.22
C ALA A 61 -3.17 13.74 -7.33
N HIS A 62 -3.20 14.16 -8.59
CA HIS A 62 -3.06 13.25 -9.73
C HIS A 62 -1.59 12.95 -10.04
N GLU A 63 -1.35 11.70 -10.40
CA GLU A 63 -0.06 11.14 -10.79
C GLU A 63 -0.18 10.54 -12.20
N LEU A 64 0.94 10.47 -12.91
CA LEU A 64 1.00 9.85 -14.23
C LEU A 64 1.12 8.33 -14.06
N ASP A 65 0.11 7.59 -14.49
CA ASP A 65 0.04 6.12 -14.42
C ASP A 65 -0.04 5.50 -15.81
N ARG A 66 0.43 4.26 -15.94
CA ARG A 66 0.25 3.44 -17.15
C ARG A 66 -0.91 2.48 -16.93
N ILE A 67 -1.93 2.49 -17.78
CA ILE A 67 -3.10 1.63 -17.65
C ILE A 67 -2.70 0.16 -17.59
N ASP A 68 -1.91 -0.29 -18.56
CA ASP A 68 -1.20 -1.57 -18.54
C ASP A 68 0.25 -1.33 -18.14
N ASN A 69 0.62 -1.83 -16.97
CA ASN A 69 1.92 -1.57 -16.40
C ASN A 69 3.06 -2.24 -17.17
N ASP A 70 2.78 -3.29 -17.96
CA ASP A 70 3.76 -4.01 -18.79
C ASP A 70 4.02 -3.36 -20.15
N LYS A 71 3.24 -2.35 -20.52
CA LYS A 71 3.39 -1.61 -21.77
C LYS A 71 4.14 -0.27 -21.57
N GLY A 72 4.52 0.34 -22.69
CA GLY A 72 5.24 1.63 -22.74
C GLY A 72 4.38 2.86 -22.45
N TYR A 73 4.99 4.04 -22.59
CA TYR A 73 4.29 5.32 -22.51
C TYR A 73 3.85 5.79 -23.90
N PHE A 74 2.55 5.73 -24.16
CA PHE A 74 1.94 6.19 -25.41
C PHE A 74 0.47 6.56 -25.18
N PRO A 75 -0.14 7.36 -26.08
CA PRO A 75 -1.57 7.67 -26.02
C PRO A 75 -2.40 6.38 -25.94
N GLY A 76 -3.29 6.29 -24.96
CA GLY A 76 -4.14 5.11 -24.74
C GLY A 76 -3.59 4.07 -23.76
N ASN A 77 -2.31 4.16 -23.35
CA ASN A 77 -1.78 3.38 -22.23
C ASN A 77 -1.36 4.23 -21.03
N VAL A 78 -1.61 5.54 -21.07
CA VAL A 78 -1.21 6.47 -20.01
C VAL A 78 -2.39 7.35 -19.63
N ARG A 79 -2.51 7.66 -18.34
CA ARG A 79 -3.57 8.52 -17.80
C ARG A 79 -3.10 9.33 -16.60
N TRP A 80 -3.76 10.45 -16.36
CA TRP A 80 -3.78 11.07 -15.04
C TRP A 80 -4.68 10.24 -14.13
N THR A 81 -4.20 9.89 -12.95
CA THR A 81 -4.99 9.11 -12.00
C THR A 81 -4.68 9.50 -10.56
N ASP A 82 -5.60 9.23 -9.66
CA ASP A 82 -5.37 9.44 -8.24
C ASP A 82 -4.43 8.37 -7.65
N ARG A 83 -3.88 8.66 -6.46
CA ARG A 83 -2.94 7.77 -5.79
C ARG A 83 -3.50 6.39 -5.44
N VAL A 84 -4.80 6.29 -5.13
CA VAL A 84 -5.45 5.01 -4.78
C VAL A 84 -5.51 4.12 -6.02
N THR A 85 -5.96 4.69 -7.14
CA THR A 85 -6.03 4.01 -8.43
C THR A 85 -4.65 3.60 -8.94
N ASN A 86 -3.65 4.49 -8.90
CA ASN A 86 -2.26 4.16 -9.23
C ASN A 86 -1.73 3.02 -8.33
N SER A 87 -2.06 3.06 -7.04
CA SER A 87 -1.61 2.04 -6.08
C SER A 87 -2.22 0.66 -6.34
N ARG A 88 -3.45 0.58 -6.85
CA ARG A 88 -4.08 -0.68 -7.27
C ARG A 88 -3.39 -1.29 -8.50
N ASN A 89 -2.79 -0.46 -9.34
CA ASN A 89 -2.07 -0.91 -10.53
C ASN A 89 -0.65 -1.45 -10.24
N ARG A 90 -0.16 -1.34 -9.00
CA ARG A 90 1.21 -1.77 -8.66
C ARG A 90 1.40 -3.27 -8.89
N ARG A 91 2.49 -3.64 -9.57
CA ARG A 91 2.93 -5.02 -9.80
C ARG A 91 3.09 -5.86 -8.54
N SER A 92 3.43 -5.21 -7.43
CA SER A 92 3.58 -5.87 -6.13
C SER A 92 2.24 -6.36 -5.55
N ASN A 93 1.12 -5.96 -6.14
CA ASN A 93 -0.19 -6.40 -5.68
C ASN A 93 -0.41 -7.85 -6.08
N ARG A 94 -0.91 -8.64 -5.13
CA ARG A 94 -1.39 -9.99 -5.40
C ARG A 94 -2.68 -9.89 -6.20
N VAL A 95 -2.64 -10.21 -7.49
CA VAL A 95 -3.82 -10.30 -8.36
C VAL A 95 -4.44 -11.69 -8.18
N LEU A 96 -5.77 -11.73 -8.11
CA LEU A 96 -6.54 -12.97 -8.07
C LEU A 96 -7.53 -12.97 -9.23
N GLU A 97 -7.64 -14.12 -9.88
CA GLU A 97 -8.68 -14.39 -10.87
C GLU A 97 -9.85 -15.11 -10.19
N ILE A 98 -11.05 -14.56 -10.32
CA ILE A 98 -12.30 -15.09 -9.78
C ILE A 98 -13.37 -14.88 -10.86
N ASP A 99 -14.09 -15.94 -11.23
CA ASP A 99 -15.13 -15.92 -12.27
C ASP A 99 -14.70 -15.31 -13.63
N GLY A 100 -13.43 -15.48 -14.01
CA GLY A 100 -12.88 -14.91 -15.25
C GLY A 100 -12.51 -13.42 -15.18
N PHE A 101 -12.63 -12.81 -13.99
CA PHE A 101 -12.21 -11.42 -13.74
C PHE A 101 -10.91 -11.41 -12.94
N SER A 102 -9.92 -10.63 -13.40
CA SER A 102 -8.65 -10.44 -12.72
C SER A 102 -8.58 -9.06 -12.08
N GLN A 103 -8.41 -9.01 -10.75
CA GLN A 103 -8.15 -7.75 -10.06
C GLN A 103 -7.27 -7.94 -8.81
N PRO A 104 -6.65 -6.86 -8.31
CA PRO A 104 -5.88 -6.90 -7.07
C PRO A 104 -6.71 -7.40 -5.88
N LEU A 105 -6.09 -8.18 -4.99
CA LEU A 105 -6.71 -8.69 -3.77
C LEU A 105 -7.37 -7.58 -2.93
N THR A 106 -6.85 -6.36 -2.95
CA THR A 106 -7.46 -5.21 -2.27
C THR A 106 -8.80 -4.81 -2.85
N ALA A 107 -8.99 -4.90 -4.17
CA ALA A 107 -10.26 -4.60 -4.80
C ALA A 107 -11.29 -5.68 -4.47
N TRP A 108 -10.90 -6.96 -4.55
CA TRP A 108 -11.73 -8.07 -4.06
C TRP A 108 -12.13 -7.94 -2.59
N ALA A 109 -11.21 -7.47 -1.74
CA ALA A 109 -11.46 -7.25 -0.32
C ALA A 109 -12.53 -6.18 -0.04
N GLU A 110 -12.52 -5.10 -0.83
CA GLU A 110 -13.51 -4.03 -0.74
C GLU A 110 -14.87 -4.50 -1.26
N GLU A 111 -14.89 -5.16 -2.41
CA GLU A 111 -16.11 -5.64 -3.07
C GLU A 111 -16.92 -6.62 -2.22
N TYR A 112 -16.26 -7.63 -1.63
CA TYR A 112 -16.92 -8.64 -0.81
C TYR A 112 -16.94 -8.31 0.68
N GLY A 113 -16.40 -7.15 1.08
CA GLY A 113 -16.35 -6.73 2.49
C GLY A 113 -15.49 -7.64 3.38
N VAL A 114 -14.56 -8.41 2.82
CA VAL A 114 -13.66 -9.30 3.56
C VAL A 114 -12.28 -8.65 3.67
N LYS A 115 -11.78 -8.48 4.91
CA LYS A 115 -10.47 -7.87 5.14
C LYS A 115 -9.36 -8.57 4.33
N ARG A 116 -8.51 -7.77 3.66
CA ARG A 116 -7.31 -8.20 2.92
C ARG A 116 -6.49 -9.28 3.65
N ASN A 117 -6.27 -9.10 4.96
CA ASN A 117 -5.49 -10.03 5.78
C ASN A 117 -6.21 -11.38 5.96
N THR A 118 -7.55 -11.37 6.06
CA THR A 118 -8.35 -12.59 6.14
C THR A 118 -8.24 -13.38 4.83
N ILE A 119 -8.39 -12.73 3.68
CA ILE A 119 -8.23 -13.37 2.37
C ILE A 119 -6.82 -13.96 2.24
N SER A 120 -5.79 -13.18 2.59
CA SER A 120 -4.39 -13.64 2.55
C SER A 120 -4.15 -14.90 3.40
N LYS A 121 -4.71 -14.94 4.62
CA LYS A 121 -4.63 -16.09 5.52
C LYS A 121 -5.36 -17.31 4.97
N ARG A 122 -6.55 -17.13 4.39
CA ARG A 122 -7.32 -18.22 3.76
C ARG A 122 -6.55 -18.85 2.61
N LEU A 123 -5.99 -18.02 1.73
CA LEU A 123 -5.15 -18.49 0.62
C LEU A 123 -3.90 -19.24 1.12
N ALA A 124 -3.26 -18.76 2.20
CA ALA A 124 -2.13 -19.46 2.82
C ALA A 124 -2.53 -20.79 3.46
N ALA A 125 -3.79 -20.93 3.88
CA ALA A 125 -4.37 -22.17 4.38
C ALA A 125 -4.92 -23.08 3.25
N GLY A 126 -4.64 -22.77 1.98
CA GLY A 126 -5.02 -23.60 0.83
C GLY A 126 -6.44 -23.39 0.31
N TRP A 127 -7.13 -22.33 0.72
CA TRP A 127 -8.46 -22.02 0.18
C TRP A 127 -8.37 -21.61 -1.29
N SER A 128 -9.41 -21.91 -2.06
CA SER A 128 -9.54 -21.38 -3.42
C SER A 128 -9.64 -19.84 -3.39
N PRO A 129 -9.23 -19.13 -4.45
CA PRO A 129 -9.43 -17.67 -4.55
C PRO A 129 -10.88 -17.24 -4.33
N GLU A 130 -11.80 -18.01 -4.89
CA GLU A 130 -13.24 -17.78 -4.78
C GLU A 130 -13.71 -17.91 -3.33
N ASP A 131 -13.44 -19.03 -2.66
CA ASP A 131 -13.85 -19.24 -1.27
C ASP A 131 -13.18 -18.22 -0.33
N ALA A 132 -11.91 -17.90 -0.60
CA ALA A 132 -11.13 -16.97 0.20
C ALA A 132 -11.76 -15.57 0.24
N VAL A 133 -12.38 -15.15 -0.86
CA VAL A 133 -12.97 -13.82 -1.05
C VAL A 133 -14.47 -13.83 -0.74
N LYS A 134 -15.24 -14.79 -1.26
CA LYS A 134 -16.71 -14.81 -1.16
C LYS A 134 -17.22 -15.24 0.22
N THR A 135 -16.43 -15.98 1.00
CA THR A 135 -16.86 -16.43 2.34
C THR A 135 -16.83 -15.26 3.33
N PRO A 136 -17.94 -14.87 3.97
CA PRO A 136 -17.93 -13.80 4.97
C PRO A 136 -17.00 -14.12 6.14
N ALA A 137 -16.36 -13.11 6.73
CA ALA A 137 -15.63 -13.31 7.97
C ALA A 137 -16.63 -13.57 9.10
N ARG A 138 -16.33 -14.52 10.01
CA ARG A 138 -17.15 -14.71 11.21
C ARG A 138 -17.21 -13.40 12.00
N ALA A 139 -18.41 -13.04 12.45
CA ALA A 139 -18.57 -11.89 13.33
C ALA A 139 -17.68 -12.07 14.57
N LYS A 140 -16.91 -11.03 14.89
CA LYS A 140 -16.14 -11.04 16.12
C LYS A 140 -17.15 -10.94 17.26
N GLN A 141 -17.19 -11.93 18.16
CA GLN A 141 -17.90 -11.73 19.41
C GLN A 141 -17.30 -10.51 20.12
N PRO A 142 -18.11 -9.66 20.78
CA PRO A 142 -17.56 -8.62 21.61
C PRO A 142 -16.56 -9.26 22.57
N ASN A 143 -15.41 -8.62 22.77
CA ASN A 143 -14.52 -9.04 23.84
C ASN A 143 -15.39 -9.02 25.11
N GLY A 144 -15.54 -10.16 25.78
CA GLY A 144 -16.16 -10.17 27.09
C GLY A 144 -15.43 -9.19 28.00
N GLU A 145 -16.10 -8.71 29.05
CA GLU A 145 -15.42 -7.90 30.07
C GLU A 145 -14.16 -8.64 30.53
N ALA A 146 -13.01 -7.99 30.36
CA ALA A 146 -11.76 -8.56 30.82
C ALA A 146 -11.86 -8.68 32.34
N LYS A 147 -11.92 -9.91 32.85
CA LYS A 147 -11.81 -10.14 34.30
C LYS A 147 -10.46 -9.57 34.74
N PRO A 148 -10.42 -8.67 35.75
CA PRO A 148 -9.16 -8.15 36.23
C PRO A 148 -8.28 -9.31 36.69
N THR A 149 -7.05 -9.38 36.18
CA THR A 149 -6.06 -10.36 36.64
C THR A 149 -5.67 -10.01 38.06
N THR A 150 -6.06 -10.84 39.01
CA THR A 150 -5.66 -10.73 40.42
C THR A 150 -4.47 -11.64 40.73
N HIS A 151 -3.70 -11.26 41.74
CA HIS A 151 -2.64 -12.07 42.32
C HIS A 151 -2.51 -11.74 43.80
N ASP A 152 -1.76 -12.56 44.53
CA ASP A 152 -1.43 -12.32 45.93
C ASP A 152 -0.20 -11.40 46.03
N CYS A 153 -0.21 -10.46 46.98
CA CYS A 153 0.92 -9.57 47.23
C CYS A 153 2.09 -10.37 47.82
N ALA A 154 3.27 -10.27 47.20
CA ALA A 154 4.46 -10.97 47.68
C ALA A 154 4.98 -10.47 49.04
N ASP A 155 4.69 -9.21 49.41
CA ASP A 155 5.25 -8.59 50.62
C ASP A 155 4.33 -8.72 51.84
N CYS A 156 3.03 -8.52 51.65
CA CYS A 156 2.05 -8.59 52.74
C CYS A 156 1.09 -9.79 52.68
N GLY A 157 1.15 -10.60 51.62
CA GLY A 157 0.33 -11.79 51.44
C GLY A 157 -1.14 -11.52 51.14
N CYS A 158 -1.58 -10.26 50.94
CA CYS A 158 -2.98 -9.98 50.66
C CYS A 158 -3.40 -10.48 49.27
N SER A 159 -4.55 -11.13 49.17
CA SER A 159 -5.09 -11.61 47.90
C SER A 159 -5.86 -10.54 47.13
N GLY A 160 -6.06 -10.76 45.84
CA GLY A 160 -6.96 -9.92 45.03
C GLY A 160 -6.33 -8.61 44.53
N VAL A 161 -5.00 -8.50 44.50
CA VAL A 161 -4.32 -7.29 44.00
C VAL A 161 -4.55 -7.15 42.50
N THR A 162 -5.14 -6.02 42.11
CA THR A 162 -5.37 -5.65 40.70
C THR A 162 -4.35 -4.58 40.30
N GLY A 163 -3.46 -4.90 39.36
CA GLY A 163 -2.39 -4.00 38.90
C GLY A 163 -1.07 -4.15 39.67
N THR A 164 -0.10 -3.28 39.38
CA THR A 164 1.29 -3.44 39.85
C THR A 164 1.57 -2.95 41.29
N LEU A 165 0.57 -2.43 42.00
CA LEU A 165 0.73 -1.81 43.32
C LEU A 165 -0.25 -2.44 44.31
N CYS A 166 0.28 -2.93 45.43
CA CYS A 166 -0.55 -3.38 46.54
C CYS A 166 -1.03 -2.16 47.33
N LYS A 167 -2.35 -1.93 47.37
CA LYS A 167 -2.96 -0.85 48.16
C LYS A 167 -2.93 -1.12 49.65
N SER A 168 -2.88 -2.39 50.06
CA SER A 168 -2.90 -2.77 51.49
C SER A 168 -1.59 -2.43 52.20
N CYS A 169 -0.45 -2.52 51.52
CA CYS A 169 0.86 -2.23 52.11
C CYS A 169 1.59 -1.09 51.39
N GLU A 170 0.85 -0.32 50.58
CA GLU A 170 1.34 0.80 49.77
C GLU A 170 2.69 0.55 49.08
N ASN A 171 2.93 -0.69 48.63
CA ASN A 171 4.27 -1.04 48.18
C ASN A 171 4.59 -0.32 46.87
N LYS A 172 5.34 0.80 46.97
CA LYS A 172 5.92 1.54 45.86
C LYS A 172 6.98 0.65 45.23
N ARG A 173 6.58 -0.12 44.20
CA ARG A 173 7.40 -1.00 43.34
C ARG A 173 8.89 -1.10 43.72
N ARG A 174 9.36 -2.34 43.93
CA ARG A 174 10.74 -2.77 43.60
C ARG A 174 11.26 -1.98 42.40
N TRP A 175 12.15 -1.02 42.65
CA TRP A 175 13.12 -0.58 41.66
C TRP A 175 13.96 -1.81 41.32
N ARG A 176 13.97 -2.20 40.05
CA ARG A 176 14.92 -3.20 39.55
C ARG A 176 16.31 -2.56 39.55
N GLU A 177 17.02 -2.62 40.67
CA GLU A 177 18.47 -2.53 40.65
C GLU A 177 18.99 -3.88 40.14
N GLY A 178 19.56 -3.91 38.93
CA GLY A 178 20.30 -5.10 38.45
C GLY A 178 20.02 -5.60 37.04
N MET A 179 19.86 -4.72 36.03
CA MET A 179 20.00 -5.13 34.62
C MET A 179 20.91 -4.19 33.83
N TYR A 180 22.14 -4.01 34.31
CA TYR A 180 23.34 -3.87 33.48
C TYR A 180 24.51 -4.43 34.30
N ARG A 181 24.87 -5.68 34.03
CA ARG A 181 26.23 -6.22 34.15
C ARG A 181 26.56 -6.82 32.79
#